data_AF-A0A8T4RVF1-F1
#
_entry.id   AF-A0A8T4RVF1-F1
#
_cell.length_a   1.000
_cell.length_b   1.000
_cell.length_c   1.000
_cell.angle_alpha   90.00
_cell.angle_beta   90.00
_cell.angle_gamma   90.00
#
_symmetry.space_group_name_H-M   'P 1'
#
loop_
_entity.id
_entity.type
_entity.pdbx_description
1 polymer ?
#
loop_
_entity_poly.entity_id
_entity_poly.type
_entity_poly.pdbx_seq_one_letter_code
_entity_poly.pdbx_strand_id
1 'polypeptide(L)'
;MQPEKKFRAGLVSATVWQNMSEKGTYATVTLSRAYLDKEKNWKDTNSYKAADLPRAVLVLNEAFKYLQLKNGQDKTMQVTEQRIA
;
A
#
# COMPACT_ATOMS: atom_id res chain seq x y z
N MET A 1 -2.79 12.88 4.73
CA MET A 1 -2.59 11.45 4.45
C MET A 1 -3.93 10.75 4.57
N GLN A 2 -4.50 10.28 3.47
CA GLN A 2 -5.62 9.33 3.51
C GLN A 2 -5.12 7.99 2.95
N PRO A 3 -5.50 6.85 3.56
CA PRO A 3 -5.12 5.55 3.04
C PRO A 3 -5.86 5.34 1.71
N GLU A 4 -5.09 5.11 0.65
CA GLU A 4 -5.66 4.89 -0.67
C GLU A 4 -6.08 3.43 -0.86
N LYS A 5 -5.21 2.50 -0.48
CA LYS A 5 -5.45 1.07 -0.66
C LYS A 5 -4.80 0.27 0.45
N LYS A 6 -5.46 -0.80 0.89
CA LYS A 6 -4.90 -1.74 1.88
C LYS A 6 -5.00 -3.18 1.38
N PHE A 7 -3.86 -3.87 1.35
CA PHE A 7 -3.74 -5.29 1.06
C PHE A 7 -3.54 -6.05 2.37
N ARG A 8 -4.19 -7.20 2.53
CA ARG A 8 -4.14 -8.00 3.77
C ARG A 8 -3.91 -9.48 3.45
N ALA A 9 -3.06 -10.12 4.24
CA ALA A 9 -2.87 -11.56 4.27
C ALA A 9 -2.78 -12.00 5.74
N GLY A 10 -3.92 -12.48 6.27
CA GLY A 10 -4.09 -12.75 7.70
C GLY A 10 -3.86 -11.48 8.53
N LEU A 11 -2.92 -11.54 9.48
CA LEU A 11 -2.59 -10.43 10.36
C LEU A 11 -1.62 -9.42 9.73
N VAL A 12 -0.99 -9.73 8.60
CA VAL A 12 -0.05 -8.83 7.92
C VAL A 12 -0.78 -8.01 6.87
N SER A 13 -0.45 -6.72 6.78
CA SER A 13 -1.05 -5.81 5.81
C SER A 13 -0.08 -4.79 5.26
N ALA A 14 -0.23 -4.44 3.99
CA ALA A 14 0.44 -3.31 3.35
C ALA A 14 -0.59 -2.24 3.01
N THR A 15 -0.40 -1.02 3.51
CA THR A 15 -1.27 0.12 3.27
C THR A 15 -0.55 1.13 2.39
N VAL A 16 -1.12 1.43 1.22
CA VAL A 16 -0.66 2.46 0.29
C VAL A 16 -1.30 3.79 0.67
N TRP A 17 -0.49 4.83 0.73
CA TRP A 17 -0.89 6.19 1.06
C TRP A 17 -0.53 7.13 -0.09
N GLN A 18 -1.47 7.99 -0.47
CA GLN A 18 -1.21 9.08 -1.41
C GLN A 18 -0.81 10.33 -0.63
N ASN A 19 0.34 10.90 -0.97
CA ASN A 19 0.88 12.12 -0.39
C ASN A 19 1.04 13.21 -1.46
N MET A 20 1.10 14.45 -1.00
CA MET A 20 1.31 15.63 -1.83
C MET A 20 2.53 16.38 -1.33
N SER A 21 3.37 16.84 -2.25
CA SER A 21 4.48 17.75 -2.00
C SER A 21 4.45 18.87 -3.04
N GLU A 22 5.25 19.91 -2.84
CA GLU A 22 5.46 20.97 -3.84
C GLU A 22 5.96 20.43 -5.20
N LYS A 23 6.62 19.27 -5.20
CA LYS A 23 7.17 18.62 -6.40
C LYS A 23 6.19 17.66 -7.07
N GLY A 24 4.97 17.53 -6.54
CA GLY A 24 3.95 16.63 -7.04
C GLY A 24 3.49 15.58 -6.04
N THR A 25 2.62 14.69 -6.51
CA THR A 25 2.05 13.61 -5.72
C THR A 25 2.98 12.40 -5.71
N TYR A 26 3.05 11.70 -4.59
CA TYR A 26 3.85 10.49 -4.44
C TYR A 26 3.16 9.51 -3.50
N ALA A 27 3.43 8.22 -3.67
CA ALA A 27 2.86 7.18 -2.83
C ALA A 27 3.89 6.67 -1.81
N THR A 28 3.42 6.32 -0.62
CA THR A 28 4.21 5.56 0.38
C THR A 28 3.47 4.28 0.77
N VAL A 29 4.20 3.28 1.26
CA VAL A 29 3.64 2.00 1.70
C VAL A 29 4.03 1.74 3.15
N THR A 30 3.05 1.45 4.00
CA THR A 30 3.27 1.01 5.38
C THR A 30 2.94 -0.47 5.51
N LEU A 31 3.92 -1.28 5.89
CA LEU A 31 3.71 -2.68 6.28
C LEU A 31 3.42 -2.74 7.79
N SER A 32 2.34 -3.40 8.19
CA SER A 32 1.99 -3.64 9.58
C SER A 32 1.54 -5.08 9.83
N ARG A 33 1.72 -5.55 11.06
CA ARG A 33 1.14 -6.79 11.57
C ARG A 33 0.25 -6.51 12.76
N ALA A 34 -0.99 -6.99 12.73
CA ALA A 34 -1.90 -6.93 13.85
C ALA A 34 -1.57 -8.02 14.89
N TYR A 35 -1.76 -7.71 16.17
CA TYR A 35 -1.70 -8.66 17.26
C TYR A 35 -2.68 -8.26 18.37
N LEU A 36 -3.08 -9.23 19.18
CA LEU A 36 -3.82 -8.98 20.42
C LEU A 36 -2.84 -8.81 21.56
N ASP A 37 -2.96 -7.69 22.28
CA ASP A 37 -2.20 -7.48 23.51
C ASP A 37 -2.81 -8.22 24.71
N LYS A 38 -2.20 -8.05 25.89
CA LYS A 38 -2.65 -8.71 27.13
C LYS A 38 -4.05 -8.29 27.57
N GLU A 39 -4.50 -7.11 27.15
CA GLU A 39 -5.80 -6.54 27.45
C GLU A 39 -6.85 -6.90 26.38
N LYS A 40 -6.51 -7.80 25.45
CA LYS A 40 -7.34 -8.21 24.30
C LYS A 40 -7.65 -7.05 23.34
N ASN A 41 -6.81 -6.02 23.32
CA ASN A 41 -6.92 -4.95 22.35
C ASN A 41 -6.09 -5.28 21.11
N TRP A 42 -6.67 -5.03 19.93
CA TRP A 42 -5.93 -5.12 18.68
C TRP A 42 -4.93 -3.96 18.59
N LYS A 43 -3.67 -4.30 18.32
CA LYS A 43 -2.57 -3.36 18.11
C LYS A 43 -1.83 -3.73 16.84
N ASP A 44 -1.20 -2.73 16.22
CA ASP A 44 -0.30 -2.93 15.10
C ASP A 44 1.16 -2.93 15.58
N THR A 45 2.01 -3.68 14.90
CA THR A 45 3.47 -3.69 15.09
C THR A 45 4.19 -3.79 13.75
N ASN A 46 5.45 -3.38 13.74
CA ASN A 46 6.40 -3.56 12.63
C ASN A 46 7.40 -4.70 12.88
N SER A 47 7.16 -5.54 13.91
CA SER A 47 7.95 -6.73 14.20
C SER A 47 7.27 -8.00 13.66
N TYR A 48 8.00 -8.77 12.86
CA TYR A 48 7.49 -9.94 12.14
C TYR A 48 8.15 -11.22 12.62
N LYS A 49 7.39 -12.31 12.68
CA LYS A 49 7.90 -13.66 12.91
C LYS A 49 8.24 -14.31 11.57
N ALA A 50 9.02 -15.38 11.58
CA ALA A 50 9.35 -16.14 10.37
C ALA A 50 8.11 -16.56 9.57
N ALA A 51 7.02 -16.96 10.25
CA ALA A 51 5.75 -17.34 9.63
C ALA A 51 4.99 -16.17 8.96
N ASP A 52 5.33 -14.92 9.30
CA ASP A 52 4.72 -13.73 8.71
C ASP A 52 5.40 -13.34 7.39
N LEU A 53 6.63 -13.81 7.13
CA LEU A 53 7.42 -13.37 5.98
C LEU A 53 6.77 -13.68 4.63
N PRO A 54 6.22 -14.88 4.37
CA PRO A 54 5.54 -15.15 3.10
C PRO A 54 4.33 -14.22 2.88
N ARG A 55 3.62 -13.87 3.96
CA ARG A 55 2.47 -12.95 3.92
C ARG A 55 2.92 -11.52 3.66
N ALA A 56 4.02 -11.09 4.29
CA ALA A 56 4.64 -9.80 4.04
C ALA A 56 5.05 -9.64 2.58
N VAL A 57 5.74 -10.63 2.01
CA VAL A 57 6.11 -10.66 0.60
C VAL A 57 4.88 -10.55 -0.29
N LEU A 58 3.84 -11.34 -0.01
CA LEU A 58 2.60 -11.31 -0.79
C LEU A 58 1.95 -9.92 -0.82
N VAL A 59 1.72 -9.30 0.35
CA VAL A 59 1.06 -7.99 0.40
C VAL A 59 1.92 -6.87 -0.17
N LEU A 60 3.25 -6.97 -0.06
CA LEU A 60 4.18 -6.01 -0.68
C LEU A 60 4.18 -6.14 -2.20
N ASN A 61 4.15 -7.35 -2.74
CA ASN A 61 4.05 -7.59 -4.18
C ASN A 61 2.74 -7.03 -4.75
N GLU A 62 1.62 -7.22 -4.05
CA GLU A 62 0.33 -6.64 -4.46
C GLU A 62 0.33 -5.11 -4.40
N ALA A 63 0.93 -4.53 -3.36
CA ALA A 63 1.08 -3.07 -3.27
C ALA A 63 1.96 -2.51 -4.40
N PHE A 64 3.08 -3.17 -4.70
CA PHE A 64 3.95 -2.78 -5.81
C PHE A 64 3.21 -2.87 -7.15
N LYS A 65 2.53 -3.99 -7.42
CA LYS A 65 1.74 -4.18 -8.64
C LYS A 65 0.68 -3.09 -8.81
N TYR A 66 -0.04 -2.77 -7.73
CA TYR A 66 -1.03 -1.70 -7.73
C TYR A 66 -0.42 -0.35 -8.13
N LEU A 67 0.72 0.02 -7.54
CA LEU A 67 1.41 1.27 -7.87
C LEU A 67 1.90 1.31 -9.32
N GLN A 68 2.44 0.20 -9.85
CA GLN A 68 2.91 0.15 -11.24
C GLN A 68 1.77 0.25 -12.25
N LEU A 69 0.66 -0.44 -11.99
CA LEU A 69 -0.50 -0.41 -12.88
C LEU A 69 -1.21 0.95 -12.83
N LYS A 70 -1.32 1.57 -11.65
CA LYS A 70 -1.88 2.91 -11.50
C LYS A 70 -1.09 3.96 -12.30
N ASN A 71 0.24 3.94 -12.19
CA ASN A 71 1.11 4.83 -12.97
C ASN A 71 0.91 4.68 -14.50
N GLY A 72 0.54 3.48 -14.97
CA GLY A 72 0.21 3.23 -16.37
C GLY A 72 -1.13 3.85 -16.79
N GLN A 73 -2.14 3.82 -15.91
CA GLN A 73 -3.46 4.40 -16.19
C GLN A 73 -3.41 5.93 -16.24
N ASP A 74 -2.74 6.58 -15.28
CA ASP A 74 -2.61 8.05 -15.25
C ASP A 74 -1.92 8.58 -16.53
N LYS A 75 -0.87 7.88 -17.01
CA LYS A 75 -0.21 8.22 -18.27
C LYS A 75 -1.09 7.98 -19.50
N THR A 76 -1.88 6.91 -19.51
CA THR A 76 -2.75 6.57 -20.65
C THR A 76 -3.89 7.59 -20.79
N MET A 77 -4.43 8.08 -19.68
CA MET A 77 -5.49 9.09 -19.68
C MET A 77 -4.97 10.46 -20.15
N GLN A 78 -3.79 10.90 -19.68
CA GLN A 78 -3.17 12.15 -20.15
C GLN A 78 -2.85 12.16 -21.66
N VAL A 79 -2.36 11.04 -22.22
CA VAL A 79 -2.09 10.92 -23.65
C VAL A 79 -3.39 10.94 -24.48
N THR A 80 -4.49 10.42 -23.93
CA THR A 80 -5.78 10.39 -24.64
C THR A 80 -6.41 11.78 -24.68
N GLU A 81 -6.34 12.53 -23.58
CA GLU A 81 -6.83 13.92 -23.51
C GLU A 81 -6.06 14.86 -24.45
N GLN A 82 -4.74 14.70 -24.58
CA GLN A 82 -3.91 15.50 -25.50
C GLN A 82 -4.18 15.24 -26.99
N ARG A 83 -4.82 14.12 -27.35
CA ARG A 83 -5.15 13.78 -28.74
C ARG A 83 -6.52 14.26 -29.19
N ILE A 84 -7.36 14.70 -28.26
CA ILE A 84 -8.74 15.14 -28.53
C ILE A 84 -8.84 16.69 -28.50
N ALA A 85 -7.77 17.38 -28.08
CA ALA A 85 -7.63 18.84 -28.11
C ALA A 85 -6.96 19.36 -29.39
#